data_AF-A0A2I8A3R7-F1
#
_entry.id   AF-A0A2I8A3R7-F1
#
_cell.length_a   1.000
_cell.length_b   1.000
_cell.length_c   1.000
_cell.angle_alpha   90.00
_cell.angle_beta   90.00
_cell.angle_gamma   90.00
#
_symmetry.space_group_name_H-M   'P 1'
#
loop_
_entity.id
_entity.type
_entity.pdbx_description
1 polymer ?
#
loop_
_entity_poly.entity_id
_entity_poly.type
_entity_poly.pdbx_seq_one_letter_code
_entity_poly.pdbx_strand_id
1 'polypeptide(L)'
;MSFDFSLRSCDLNKLNSLTKYPSIPTYHALGDKGKLLEETVTFDGEVILTEKVDGTNSRIILLPDGNYVLGSREELLFAKGDLIGNPALGIVNSLQGVADLLPQSQDCITVVYLELYGGKITAASKQYTADQKVAWRLFDVAILTDIATLFEKSLQQISAWRENGGQSFLEEPQLNKTAKDYGFELTPRLATVASLPTSIKEAHELLQTMIPKTNVALDAGAKGRAEGIVARTFNRSAIAKLRFEDYERYAQRYKQ
;
A
#
# COMPACT_ATOMS: atom_id res chain seq x y z
N MET A 1 -22.92 23.79 0.42
CA MET A 1 -23.88 22.67 0.51
C MET A 1 -23.07 21.46 0.90
N SER A 2 -23.32 20.85 2.06
CA SER A 2 -22.67 19.59 2.44
C SER A 2 -23.18 18.51 1.50
N PHE A 3 -22.27 17.80 0.86
CA PHE A 3 -22.62 16.63 0.07
C PHE A 3 -23.06 15.53 1.03
N ASP A 4 -24.34 15.12 0.97
CA ASP A 4 -24.86 14.02 1.78
C ASP A 4 -24.44 12.70 1.13
N PHE A 5 -23.31 12.15 1.56
CA PHE A 5 -22.84 10.85 1.08
C PHE A 5 -23.65 9.75 1.75
N SER A 6 -24.06 8.72 0.99
CA SER A 6 -24.66 7.51 1.52
C SER A 6 -24.15 6.28 0.78
N LEU A 7 -23.59 5.32 1.52
CA LEU A 7 -23.12 4.05 0.96
C LEU A 7 -24.25 3.30 0.23
N ARG A 8 -25.49 3.43 0.71
CA ARG A 8 -26.66 2.73 0.13
C ARG A 8 -27.06 3.23 -1.25
N SER A 9 -26.71 4.45 -1.61
CA SER A 9 -27.09 5.07 -2.89
C SER A 9 -25.89 5.44 -3.77
N CYS A 10 -24.66 5.33 -3.26
CA CYS A 10 -23.47 5.64 -4.05
C CYS A 10 -23.19 4.58 -5.12
N ASP A 11 -22.52 4.99 -6.20
CA ASP A 11 -22.03 4.06 -7.21
C ASP A 11 -20.78 3.31 -6.68
N LEU A 12 -20.96 2.04 -6.33
CA LEU A 12 -19.90 1.19 -5.77
C LEU A 12 -18.73 0.96 -6.74
N ASN A 13 -18.93 1.03 -8.06
CA ASN A 13 -17.85 0.92 -9.03
C ASN A 13 -16.97 2.17 -9.00
N LYS A 14 -17.59 3.34 -8.85
CA LYS A 14 -16.86 4.60 -8.67
C LYS A 14 -16.14 4.62 -7.32
N LEU A 15 -16.80 4.22 -6.23
CA LEU A 15 -16.17 4.10 -4.92
C LEU A 15 -14.95 3.17 -4.97
N ASN A 16 -15.11 1.99 -5.59
CA ASN A 16 -14.02 1.04 -5.77
C ASN A 16 -12.84 1.70 -6.50
N SER A 17 -13.09 2.32 -7.66
CA SER A 17 -12.06 2.95 -8.48
C SER A 17 -11.38 4.14 -7.77
N LEU A 18 -12.14 5.00 -7.08
CA LEU A 18 -11.62 6.16 -6.35
C LEU A 18 -10.68 5.78 -5.21
N THR A 19 -10.89 4.60 -4.63
CA THR A 19 -10.18 4.15 -3.43
C THR A 19 -9.14 3.08 -3.72
N LYS A 20 -8.92 2.68 -4.99
CA LYS A 20 -7.82 1.74 -5.32
C LYS A 20 -6.49 2.40 -4.96
N TYR A 21 -5.52 1.59 -4.53
CA TYR A 21 -4.18 2.11 -4.34
C TYR A 21 -3.48 2.20 -5.71
N PRO A 22 -2.86 3.35 -6.06
CA PRO A 22 -2.20 3.53 -7.35
C PRO A 22 -1.03 2.56 -7.51
N SER A 23 -0.59 2.37 -8.75
CA SER A 23 0.58 1.53 -9.01
C SER A 23 1.86 2.22 -8.50
N ILE A 24 2.68 1.51 -7.74
CA ILE A 24 4.02 2.01 -7.36
C ILE A 24 4.98 1.68 -8.52
N PRO A 25 5.65 2.68 -9.12
CA PRO A 25 6.65 2.44 -10.15
C PRO A 25 7.87 1.72 -9.57
N THR A 26 8.51 0.87 -10.37
CA THR A 26 9.84 0.36 -10.01
C THR A 26 10.84 1.50 -10.07
N TYR A 27 11.74 1.59 -9.09
CA TYR A 27 12.69 2.71 -8.99
C TYR A 27 13.53 2.87 -10.25
N HIS A 28 14.12 1.78 -10.73
CA HIS A 28 14.71 1.69 -12.06
C HIS A 28 13.62 1.28 -13.06
N ALA A 29 13.53 2.00 -14.18
CA ALA A 29 12.53 1.73 -15.21
C ALA A 29 12.64 0.30 -15.75
N LEU A 30 11.50 -0.30 -16.08
CA LEU A 30 11.44 -1.62 -16.69
C LEU A 30 11.37 -1.47 -18.21
N GLY A 31 12.42 -1.92 -18.90
CA GLY A 31 12.45 -2.10 -20.34
C GLY A 31 11.91 -3.46 -20.79
N ASP A 32 12.27 -3.84 -22.02
CA ASP A 32 11.78 -5.07 -22.65
C ASP A 32 12.01 -6.31 -21.79
N LYS A 33 10.98 -7.15 -21.71
CA LYS A 33 10.98 -8.39 -20.91
C LYS A 33 11.35 -8.16 -19.44
N GLY A 34 10.99 -6.99 -18.89
CA GLY A 34 11.20 -6.61 -17.49
C GLY A 34 12.66 -6.40 -17.11
N LYS A 35 13.52 -6.02 -18.07
CA LYS A 35 14.92 -5.68 -17.78
C LYS A 35 14.97 -4.31 -17.09
N LEU A 36 15.76 -4.17 -16.03
CA LEU A 36 16.03 -2.86 -15.44
C LEU A 36 16.85 -1.97 -16.39
N LEU A 37 16.47 -0.70 -16.45
CA LEU A 37 17.16 0.38 -17.14
C LEU A 37 17.73 1.35 -16.08
N GLU A 38 18.75 2.13 -16.44
CA GLU A 38 19.38 3.11 -15.53
C GLU A 38 18.50 4.36 -15.29
N GLU A 39 17.42 4.53 -16.06
CA GLU A 39 16.44 5.59 -15.80
C GLU A 39 15.74 5.34 -14.46
N THR A 40 15.71 6.36 -13.60
CA THR A 40 15.18 6.26 -12.24
C THR A 40 14.03 7.22 -11.97
N VAL A 41 13.19 6.87 -11.00
CA VAL A 41 12.22 7.80 -10.42
C VAL A 41 12.96 8.90 -9.67
N THR A 42 12.67 10.15 -10.01
CA THR A 42 13.24 11.33 -9.32
C THR A 42 12.54 11.57 -7.98
N PHE A 43 13.34 11.89 -6.96
CA PHE A 43 12.85 12.32 -5.66
C PHE A 43 13.37 13.73 -5.38
N ASP A 44 12.46 14.65 -5.08
CA ASP A 44 12.82 16.00 -4.65
C ASP A 44 12.84 16.05 -3.12
N GLY A 45 14.05 16.01 -2.55
CA GLY A 45 14.28 16.05 -1.10
C GLY A 45 14.60 14.68 -0.49
N GLU A 46 14.55 14.62 0.84
CA GLU A 46 14.87 13.39 1.58
C GLU A 46 13.90 12.25 1.27
N VAL A 47 14.45 11.04 1.22
CA VAL A 47 13.75 9.82 0.86
C VAL A 47 13.66 8.90 2.08
N ILE A 48 12.43 8.56 2.43
CA ILE A 48 12.13 7.60 3.50
C ILE A 48 12.09 6.21 2.89
N LEU A 49 12.89 5.30 3.44
CA LEU A 49 12.96 3.90 3.05
C LEU A 49 12.15 3.06 4.03
N THR A 50 11.23 2.27 3.51
CA THR A 50 10.43 1.33 4.30
C THR A 50 10.52 -0.07 3.73
N GLU A 51 10.36 -1.09 4.57
CA GLU A 51 10.24 -2.46 4.09
C GLU A 51 9.02 -2.60 3.17
N LYS A 52 9.22 -3.18 2.00
CA LYS A 52 8.14 -3.69 1.16
C LYS A 52 7.75 -5.07 1.66
N VAL A 53 6.63 -5.16 2.36
CA VAL A 53 6.05 -6.43 2.82
C VAL A 53 5.34 -7.12 1.66
N ASP A 54 5.54 -8.43 1.54
CA ASP A 54 4.97 -9.29 0.49
C ASP A 54 3.75 -10.03 1.00
N GLY A 55 2.59 -9.43 0.81
CA GLY A 55 1.31 -10.00 1.19
C GLY A 55 0.25 -9.70 0.15
N THR A 56 -0.93 -9.33 0.62
CA THR A 56 -2.00 -8.82 -0.21
C THR A 56 -2.38 -7.43 0.27
N ASN A 57 -2.44 -6.51 -0.68
CA ASN A 57 -2.95 -5.18 -0.44
C ASN A 57 -4.43 -5.26 -0.02
N SER A 58 -4.71 -4.65 1.11
CA SER A 58 -6.03 -4.53 1.71
C SER A 58 -6.30 -3.07 2.07
N ARG A 59 -7.58 -2.70 2.14
CA ARG A 59 -7.98 -1.35 2.48
C ARG A 59 -9.22 -1.33 3.35
N ILE A 60 -9.25 -0.40 4.29
CA ILE A 60 -10.43 -0.01 5.06
C ILE A 60 -10.83 1.38 4.56
N ILE A 61 -12.05 1.50 4.06
CA ILE A 61 -12.60 2.74 3.51
C ILE A 61 -13.63 3.25 4.51
N LEU A 62 -13.29 4.32 5.23
CA LEU A 62 -14.17 4.99 6.18
C LEU A 62 -14.96 6.07 5.44
N LEU A 63 -16.28 6.06 5.58
CA LEU A 63 -17.19 6.87 4.78
C LEU A 63 -17.83 7.97 5.64
N PRO A 64 -18.23 9.12 5.03
CA PRO A 64 -18.88 10.23 5.74
C PRO A 64 -20.18 9.86 6.47
N ASP A 65 -20.88 8.82 6.00
CA ASP A 65 -22.12 8.34 6.62
C ASP A 65 -21.89 7.44 7.84
N GLY A 66 -20.64 7.34 8.30
CA GLY A 66 -20.23 6.53 9.45
C GLY A 66 -20.14 5.03 9.17
N ASN A 67 -20.37 4.58 7.93
CA ASN A 67 -20.13 3.21 7.49
C ASN A 67 -18.67 3.01 7.06
N TYR A 68 -18.29 1.74 6.88
CA TYR A 68 -17.04 1.39 6.25
C TYR A 68 -17.19 0.26 5.23
N VAL A 69 -16.20 0.19 4.34
CA VAL A 69 -16.06 -0.87 3.34
C VAL A 69 -14.65 -1.45 3.45
N LEU A 70 -14.53 -2.78 3.41
CA LEU A 70 -13.27 -3.49 3.31
C LEU A 70 -13.06 -3.92 1.88
N GLY A 71 -11.82 -3.83 1.39
CA GLY A 71 -11.47 -4.22 0.03
C GLY A 71 -10.09 -4.84 -0.08
N SER A 72 -9.88 -5.59 -1.16
CA SER A 72 -8.55 -5.89 -1.68
C SER A 72 -8.06 -4.72 -2.54
N ARG A 73 -6.92 -4.89 -3.23
CA ARG A 73 -6.46 -3.97 -4.27
C ARG A 73 -7.52 -3.72 -5.36
N GLU A 74 -8.23 -4.78 -5.76
CA GLU A 74 -9.06 -4.75 -6.97
C GLU A 74 -10.56 -4.64 -6.69
N GLU A 75 -11.01 -5.16 -5.56
CA GLU A 75 -12.43 -5.37 -5.27
C GLU A 75 -12.81 -4.83 -3.90
N LEU A 76 -14.10 -4.46 -3.78
CA LEU A 76 -14.75 -4.26 -2.49
C LEU A 76 -15.28 -5.62 -2.04
N LEU A 77 -15.02 -6.00 -0.79
CA LEU A 77 -15.25 -7.35 -0.28
C LEU A 77 -16.32 -7.40 0.80
N PHE A 78 -16.43 -6.34 1.59
CA PHE A 78 -17.38 -6.25 2.69
C PHE A 78 -17.82 -4.82 2.89
N ALA A 79 -19.08 -4.63 3.24
CA ALA A 79 -19.64 -3.35 3.67
C ALA A 79 -20.36 -3.54 4.99
N LYS A 80 -20.16 -2.62 5.95
CA LYS A 80 -20.88 -2.64 7.23
C LYS A 80 -22.39 -2.67 6.96
N GLY A 81 -23.10 -3.62 7.57
CA GLY A 81 -24.53 -3.83 7.33
C GLY A 81 -24.88 -4.71 6.12
N ASP A 82 -23.93 -5.52 5.65
CA ASP A 82 -24.12 -6.69 4.77
C ASP A 82 -24.51 -6.37 3.31
N LEU A 83 -24.05 -5.24 2.77
CA LEU A 83 -24.31 -4.85 1.38
C LEU A 83 -23.39 -5.55 0.35
N ILE A 84 -22.28 -6.13 0.81
CA ILE A 84 -21.27 -6.84 -0.01
C ILE A 84 -20.73 -8.00 0.84
N GLY A 85 -20.72 -9.23 0.32
CA GLY A 85 -20.18 -10.40 1.01
C GLY A 85 -19.32 -11.26 0.08
N ASN A 86 -18.01 -11.01 0.04
CA ASN A 86 -17.04 -11.85 -0.65
C ASN A 86 -15.97 -12.35 0.34
N PRO A 87 -15.87 -13.66 0.61
CA PRO A 87 -14.93 -14.22 1.59
C PRO A 87 -13.47 -14.27 1.10
N ALA A 88 -13.15 -13.65 -0.05
CA ALA A 88 -11.83 -13.73 -0.65
C ALA A 88 -10.70 -13.25 0.29
N LEU A 89 -9.60 -14.01 0.28
CA LEU A 89 -8.29 -13.65 0.82
C LEU A 89 -8.18 -13.47 2.35
N GLY A 90 -9.22 -13.82 3.13
CA GLY A 90 -9.19 -13.70 4.59
C GLY A 90 -9.10 -12.26 5.11
N ILE A 91 -9.22 -11.26 4.22
CA ILE A 91 -9.15 -9.83 4.53
C ILE A 91 -10.29 -9.44 5.45
N VAL A 92 -11.53 -9.81 5.11
CA VAL A 92 -12.71 -9.47 5.90
C VAL A 92 -12.58 -10.00 7.33
N ASN A 93 -12.28 -11.28 7.48
CA ASN A 93 -12.10 -11.92 8.79
C ASN A 93 -10.99 -11.28 9.63
N SER A 94 -9.94 -10.76 8.98
CA SER A 94 -8.80 -10.16 9.68
C SER A 94 -9.04 -8.70 10.08
N LEU A 95 -9.81 -7.94 9.28
CA LEU A 95 -9.93 -6.49 9.44
C LEU A 95 -11.26 -6.01 9.99
N GLN A 96 -12.34 -6.81 9.94
CA GLN A 96 -13.67 -6.35 10.34
C GLN A 96 -13.70 -5.82 11.79
N GLY A 97 -13.21 -6.60 12.75
CA GLY A 97 -13.18 -6.18 14.16
C GLY A 97 -12.29 -4.96 14.40
N VAL A 98 -11.27 -4.73 13.57
CA VAL A 98 -10.44 -3.53 13.65
C VAL A 98 -11.20 -2.33 13.08
N ALA A 99 -11.84 -2.48 11.91
CA ALA A 99 -12.61 -1.43 11.26
C ALA A 99 -13.79 -0.94 12.10
N ASP A 100 -14.42 -1.83 12.87
CA ASP A 100 -15.50 -1.47 13.81
C ASP A 100 -15.05 -0.51 14.93
N LEU A 101 -13.75 -0.48 15.25
CA LEU A 101 -13.16 0.35 16.31
C LEU A 101 -12.56 1.66 15.79
N LEU A 102 -12.43 1.82 14.47
CA LEU A 102 -11.85 3.03 13.89
C LEU A 102 -12.79 4.23 14.05
N PRO A 103 -12.24 5.44 14.21
CA PRO A 103 -13.05 6.65 14.27
C PRO A 103 -13.80 6.85 12.96
N GLN A 104 -15.03 7.34 13.06
CA GLN A 104 -15.84 7.65 11.90
C GLN A 104 -15.26 8.85 11.14
N SER A 105 -15.33 8.77 9.82
CA SER A 105 -15.08 9.91 8.94
C SER A 105 -16.37 10.73 8.85
N GLN A 106 -16.31 12.05 8.98
CA GLN A 106 -17.50 12.91 8.95
C GLN A 106 -17.68 13.65 7.62
N ASP A 107 -16.59 14.18 7.05
CA ASP A 107 -16.67 15.07 5.88
C ASP A 107 -15.85 14.60 4.67
N CYS A 108 -15.15 13.47 4.80
CA CYS A 108 -14.26 12.96 3.76
C CYS A 108 -14.35 11.43 3.66
N ILE A 109 -13.85 10.87 2.57
CA ILE A 109 -13.54 9.44 2.52
C ILE A 109 -12.10 9.27 2.96
N THR A 110 -11.89 8.50 4.02
CA THR A 110 -10.55 8.13 4.50
C THR A 110 -10.27 6.68 4.11
N VAL A 111 -9.18 6.44 3.38
CA VAL A 111 -8.77 5.10 2.97
C VAL A 111 -7.49 4.71 3.69
N VAL A 112 -7.58 3.70 4.54
CA VAL A 112 -6.44 3.13 5.28
C VAL A 112 -5.90 1.95 4.48
N TYR A 113 -4.68 2.05 3.97
CA TYR A 113 -4.06 1.01 3.14
C TYR A 113 -3.10 0.14 3.95
N LEU A 114 -3.36 -1.16 3.95
CA LEU A 114 -2.72 -2.16 4.79
C LEU A 114 -2.16 -3.28 3.90
N GLU A 115 -0.97 -3.76 4.22
CA GLU A 115 -0.47 -5.02 3.66
C GLU A 115 -0.83 -6.14 4.63
N LEU A 116 -1.70 -7.07 4.21
CA LEU A 116 -2.06 -8.26 4.98
C LEU A 116 -1.14 -9.42 4.56
N TYR A 117 -0.43 -10.04 5.49
CA TYR A 117 0.61 -11.02 5.18
C TYR A 117 0.66 -12.17 6.19
N GLY A 118 1.39 -13.22 5.84
CA GLY A 118 1.44 -14.48 6.59
C GLY A 118 0.30 -15.45 6.25
N GLY A 119 0.06 -16.42 7.12
CA GLY A 119 -0.95 -17.47 6.91
C GLY A 119 -0.77 -18.23 5.60
N LYS A 120 -1.85 -18.30 4.82
CA LYS A 120 -1.89 -18.90 3.47
C LYS A 120 -2.27 -17.86 2.40
N ILE A 121 -1.95 -16.59 2.63
CA ILE A 121 -2.40 -15.48 1.78
C ILE A 121 -1.66 -15.50 0.44
N THR A 122 -0.33 -15.66 0.48
CA THR A 122 0.53 -15.69 -0.69
C THR A 122 1.61 -16.77 -0.58
N ALA A 123 2.27 -17.10 -1.69
CA ALA A 123 3.43 -17.99 -1.70
C ALA A 123 4.61 -17.45 -0.84
N ALA A 124 4.65 -16.15 -0.57
CA ALA A 124 5.65 -15.51 0.27
C ALA A 124 5.35 -15.65 1.78
N SER A 125 4.19 -16.16 2.18
CA SER A 125 3.79 -16.28 3.60
C SER A 125 4.81 -17.06 4.44
N LYS A 126 5.48 -18.06 3.85
CA LYS A 126 6.57 -18.83 4.48
C LYS A 126 7.80 -17.99 4.89
N GLN A 127 7.95 -16.79 4.34
CA GLN A 127 9.01 -15.85 4.71
C GLN A 127 8.73 -15.16 6.04
N TYR A 128 7.45 -15.10 6.43
CA TYR A 128 6.98 -14.36 7.61
C TYR A 128 6.52 -15.26 8.75
N THR A 129 6.08 -16.49 8.47
CA THR A 129 5.56 -17.39 9.50
C THR A 129 5.75 -18.86 9.12
N ALA A 130 6.05 -19.71 10.10
CA ALA A 130 5.85 -21.15 10.03
C ALA A 130 4.53 -21.59 10.68
N ASP A 131 4.03 -20.81 11.64
CA ASP A 131 2.83 -21.10 12.45
C ASP A 131 1.51 -20.70 11.76
N GLN A 132 1.58 -20.22 10.51
CA GLN A 132 0.44 -19.67 9.76
C GLN A 132 -0.24 -18.47 10.44
N LYS A 133 0.51 -17.69 11.22
CA LYS A 133 0.02 -16.43 11.78
C LYS A 133 -0.26 -15.43 10.67
N VAL A 134 -1.29 -14.61 10.86
CA VAL A 134 -1.66 -13.52 9.96
C VAL A 134 -1.48 -12.20 10.69
N ALA A 135 -0.97 -11.20 9.99
CA ALA A 135 -0.82 -9.85 10.50
C ALA A 135 -0.98 -8.81 9.38
N TRP A 136 -0.99 -7.54 9.75
CA TRP A 136 -1.05 -6.42 8.82
C TRP A 136 -0.06 -5.32 9.17
N ARG A 137 0.33 -4.53 8.16
CA ARG A 137 1.12 -3.30 8.30
C ARG A 137 0.46 -2.15 7.55
N LEU A 138 0.25 -1.04 8.24
CA LEU A 138 -0.20 0.20 7.62
C LEU A 138 0.96 0.78 6.80
N PHE A 139 0.73 1.11 5.54
CA PHE A 139 1.77 1.73 4.72
C PHE A 139 1.34 3.09 4.14
N ASP A 140 0.04 3.35 4.00
CA ASP A 140 -0.44 4.65 3.53
C ASP A 140 -1.87 4.96 3.99
N VAL A 141 -2.23 6.24 3.96
CA VAL A 141 -3.60 6.70 4.19
C VAL A 141 -3.93 7.79 3.18
N ALA A 142 -5.02 7.64 2.44
CA ALA A 142 -5.53 8.67 1.54
C ALA A 142 -6.76 9.37 2.10
N ILE A 143 -6.90 10.67 1.80
CA ILE A 143 -8.04 11.51 2.18
C ILE A 143 -8.66 12.09 0.91
N LEU A 144 -9.97 11.87 0.73
CA LEU A 144 -10.72 12.38 -0.41
C LEU A 144 -11.79 13.36 0.11
N THR A 145 -11.63 14.64 -0.20
CA THR A 145 -12.50 15.73 0.28
C THR A 145 -13.54 16.17 -0.76
N ASP A 146 -13.20 16.21 -2.04
CA ASP A 146 -14.08 16.71 -3.11
C ASP A 146 -15.00 15.61 -3.66
N ILE A 147 -15.67 14.89 -2.76
CA ILE A 147 -16.40 13.65 -3.07
C ILE A 147 -17.42 13.85 -4.19
N ALA A 148 -18.23 14.91 -4.13
CA ALA A 148 -19.25 15.20 -5.14
C ALA A 148 -18.66 15.27 -6.55
N THR A 149 -17.63 16.10 -6.73
CA THR A 149 -16.92 16.29 -8.00
C THR A 149 -16.21 15.03 -8.46
N LEU A 150 -15.69 14.23 -7.54
CA LEU A 150 -15.06 12.95 -7.87
C LEU A 150 -16.08 11.92 -8.40
N PHE A 151 -17.29 11.89 -7.84
CA PHE A 151 -18.36 11.00 -8.29
C PHE A 151 -19.03 11.45 -9.59
N GLU A 152 -18.90 12.72 -10.01
CA GLU A 152 -19.35 13.19 -11.32
C GLU A 152 -18.48 12.65 -12.48
N LYS A 153 -17.23 12.27 -12.20
CA LYS A 153 -16.31 11.72 -13.21
C LYS A 153 -16.75 10.35 -13.71
N SER A 154 -16.39 10.04 -14.96
CA SER A 154 -16.48 8.68 -15.50
C SER A 154 -15.45 7.75 -14.85
N LEU A 155 -15.65 6.44 -14.91
CA LEU A 155 -14.68 5.47 -14.38
C LEU A 155 -13.28 5.61 -15.00
N GLN A 156 -13.21 5.93 -16.29
CA GLN A 156 -11.94 6.17 -16.98
C GLN A 156 -11.25 7.43 -16.46
N GLN A 157 -12.01 8.51 -16.25
CA GLN A 157 -11.47 9.75 -15.67
C GLN A 157 -11.01 9.56 -14.23
N ILE A 158 -11.74 8.77 -13.43
CA ILE A 158 -11.32 8.41 -12.06
C ILE A 158 -10.01 7.62 -12.09
N SER A 159 -9.92 6.63 -12.97
CA SER A 159 -8.69 5.84 -13.09
C SER A 159 -7.50 6.69 -13.51
N ALA A 160 -7.68 7.57 -14.50
CA ALA A 160 -6.62 8.48 -14.94
C ALA A 160 -6.24 9.48 -13.82
N TRP A 161 -7.21 10.05 -13.12
CA TRP A 161 -6.97 10.94 -11.97
C TRP A 161 -6.13 10.23 -10.90
N ARG A 162 -6.50 8.98 -10.54
CA ARG A 162 -5.79 8.19 -9.54
C ARG A 162 -4.34 7.91 -9.93
N GLU A 163 -4.09 7.38 -11.13
CA GLU A 163 -2.74 6.99 -11.55
C GLU A 163 -1.81 8.20 -11.76
N ASN A 164 -2.36 9.41 -11.94
CA ASN A 164 -1.59 10.64 -12.12
C ASN A 164 -1.51 11.50 -10.83
N GLY A 165 -1.55 10.87 -9.66
CA GLY A 165 -1.32 11.56 -8.38
C GLY A 165 -2.52 12.36 -7.85
N GLY A 166 -3.72 12.08 -8.34
CA GLY A 166 -4.93 12.79 -7.91
C GLY A 166 -5.36 12.52 -6.46
N GLN A 167 -4.99 11.37 -5.90
CA GLN A 167 -5.26 11.05 -4.50
C GLN A 167 -4.27 11.77 -3.58
N SER A 168 -4.81 12.47 -2.56
CA SER A 168 -4.01 13.08 -1.51
C SER A 168 -3.71 12.04 -0.42
N PHE A 169 -2.43 11.84 -0.12
CA PHE A 169 -1.95 10.95 0.93
C PHE A 169 -1.45 11.74 2.13
N LEU A 170 -1.54 11.15 3.32
CA LEU A 170 -0.98 11.74 4.53
C LEU A 170 0.56 11.81 4.43
N GLU A 171 1.12 12.94 4.87
CA GLU A 171 2.56 13.08 5.02
C GLU A 171 3.08 12.23 6.19
N GLU A 172 4.39 11.99 6.25
CA GLU A 172 4.99 11.09 7.24
C GLU A 172 4.54 11.36 8.70
N PRO A 173 4.53 12.60 9.22
CA PRO A 173 4.12 12.84 10.61
C PRO A 173 2.64 12.56 10.85
N GLN A 174 1.79 12.90 9.88
CA GLN A 174 0.35 12.66 9.95
C GLN A 174 0.06 11.17 9.89
N LEU A 175 0.74 10.43 9.00
CA LEU A 175 0.62 8.98 8.92
C LEU A 175 1.08 8.30 10.22
N ASN A 176 2.18 8.74 10.83
CA ASN A 176 2.64 8.23 12.13
C ASN A 176 1.63 8.50 13.24
N LYS A 177 1.03 9.70 13.25
CA LYS A 177 -0.02 10.05 14.21
C LYS A 177 -1.26 9.16 14.00
N THR A 178 -1.77 9.07 12.78
CA THR A 178 -2.93 8.24 12.43
C THR A 178 -2.69 6.77 12.75
N ALA A 179 -1.50 6.24 12.48
CA ALA A 179 -1.15 4.87 12.85
C ALA A 179 -1.31 4.61 14.36
N LYS A 180 -0.79 5.53 15.20
CA LYS A 180 -0.94 5.45 16.65
C LYS A 180 -2.39 5.58 17.09
N ASP A 181 -3.10 6.58 16.56
CA ASP A 181 -4.50 6.84 16.90
C ASP A 181 -5.39 5.64 16.54
N TYR A 182 -5.08 4.94 15.45
CA TYR A 182 -5.86 3.81 14.94
C TYR A 182 -5.37 2.47 15.48
N GLY A 183 -4.29 2.44 16.27
CA GLY A 183 -3.70 1.21 16.81
C GLY A 183 -3.03 0.33 15.75
N PHE A 184 -2.56 0.90 14.65
CA PHE A 184 -1.83 0.19 13.61
C PHE A 184 -0.32 0.31 13.77
N GLU A 185 0.38 -0.80 13.52
CA GLU A 185 1.81 -0.79 13.26
C GLU A 185 2.08 -0.45 11.80
N LEU A 186 2.99 0.48 11.59
CA LEU A 186 3.44 0.89 10.27
C LEU A 186 4.39 -0.13 9.65
N THR A 187 4.51 -0.15 8.31
CA THR A 187 5.64 -0.82 7.66
C THR A 187 6.96 -0.29 8.24
N PRO A 188 7.93 -1.17 8.58
CA PRO A 188 9.18 -0.77 9.21
C PRO A 188 9.89 0.34 8.43
N ARG A 189 10.24 1.43 9.11
CA ARG A 189 11.14 2.45 8.58
C ARG A 189 12.57 1.95 8.72
N LEU A 190 13.29 1.92 7.61
CA LEU A 190 14.65 1.40 7.53
C LEU A 190 15.69 2.52 7.65
N ALA A 191 15.48 3.62 6.93
CA ALA A 191 16.30 4.83 7.02
C ALA A 191 15.59 6.02 6.36
N THR A 192 16.14 7.22 6.59
CA THR A 192 15.94 8.39 5.74
C THR A 192 17.28 8.71 5.09
N VAL A 193 17.29 8.88 3.77
CA VAL A 193 18.50 9.15 2.99
C VAL A 193 18.33 10.41 2.16
N ALA A 194 19.42 11.14 1.92
CA ALA A 194 19.39 12.34 1.08
C ALA A 194 19.11 12.01 -0.39
N SER A 195 19.54 10.84 -0.87
CA SER A 195 19.29 10.36 -2.23
C SER A 195 19.42 8.84 -2.31
N LEU A 196 18.87 8.27 -3.39
CA LEU A 196 19.07 6.87 -3.76
C LEU A 196 20.22 6.72 -4.76
N PRO A 197 20.95 5.59 -4.75
CA PRO A 197 21.95 5.30 -5.79
C PRO A 197 21.28 5.15 -7.15
N THR A 198 21.81 5.82 -8.17
CA THR A 198 21.23 5.80 -9.52
C THR A 198 21.71 4.64 -10.38
N SER A 199 22.74 3.91 -9.96
CA SER A 199 23.18 2.71 -10.67
C SER A 199 22.44 1.47 -10.17
N ILE A 200 22.08 0.58 -11.08
CA ILE A 200 21.39 -0.68 -10.73
C ILE A 200 22.21 -1.51 -9.73
N LYS A 201 23.54 -1.51 -9.87
CA LYS A 201 24.44 -2.26 -8.98
C LYS A 201 24.43 -1.71 -7.56
N GLU A 202 24.64 -0.40 -7.39
CA GLU A 202 24.67 0.23 -6.07
C GLU A 202 23.29 0.19 -5.40
N ALA A 203 22.20 0.30 -6.17
CA ALA A 203 20.84 0.13 -5.63
C ALA A 203 20.57 -1.31 -5.15
N HIS A 204 21.16 -2.32 -5.80
CA HIS A 204 21.10 -3.70 -5.31
C HIS A 204 21.91 -3.88 -4.01
N GLU A 205 23.11 -3.28 -3.93
CA GLU A 205 23.93 -3.29 -2.71
C GLU A 205 23.22 -2.57 -1.55
N LEU A 206 22.52 -1.46 -1.85
CA LEU A 206 21.65 -0.77 -0.90
C LEU A 206 20.56 -1.73 -0.37
N LEU A 207 19.83 -2.44 -1.24
CA LEU A 207 18.81 -3.41 -0.82
C LEU A 207 19.38 -4.45 0.15
N GLN A 208 20.52 -5.05 -0.22
CA GLN A 208 21.17 -6.09 0.58
C GLN A 208 21.63 -5.57 1.96
N THR A 209 22.07 -4.32 2.01
CA THR A 209 22.55 -3.69 3.24
C THR A 209 21.41 -3.24 4.14
N MET A 210 20.39 -2.61 3.55
CA MET A 210 19.28 -1.99 4.28
C MET A 210 18.27 -3.01 4.81
N ILE A 211 18.05 -4.11 4.09
CA ILE A 211 17.07 -5.12 4.47
C ILE A 211 17.52 -6.55 4.13
N PRO A 212 18.58 -7.06 4.81
CA PRO A 212 19.08 -8.42 4.59
C PRO A 212 18.07 -9.50 5.01
N LYS A 213 17.16 -9.17 5.94
CA LYS A 213 16.07 -10.03 6.42
C LYS A 213 14.81 -9.17 6.63
N THR A 214 13.63 -9.76 6.49
CA THR A 214 12.38 -9.08 6.88
C THR A 214 12.39 -8.71 8.37
N ASN A 215 11.91 -7.51 8.68
CA ASN A 215 11.70 -7.03 10.04
C ASN A 215 10.29 -7.35 10.55
N VAL A 216 9.46 -8.03 9.75
CA VAL A 216 8.07 -8.39 10.09
C VAL A 216 7.85 -9.90 10.15
N ALA A 217 8.86 -10.66 10.60
CA ALA A 217 8.65 -12.07 10.95
C ALA A 217 7.66 -12.19 12.14
N LEU A 218 6.70 -13.12 12.03
CA LEU A 218 5.63 -13.36 13.01
C LEU A 218 5.95 -14.48 14.01
N ASP A 219 6.96 -15.29 13.70
CA ASP A 219 7.47 -16.34 14.56
C ASP A 219 8.93 -16.68 14.22
N ALA A 220 9.56 -17.46 15.09
CA ALA A 220 10.95 -17.87 14.95
C ALA A 220 11.19 -18.83 13.76
N GLY A 221 10.14 -19.47 13.23
CA GLY A 221 10.21 -20.39 12.10
C GLY A 221 10.18 -19.71 10.73
N ALA A 222 9.97 -18.39 10.67
CA ALA A 222 9.96 -17.60 9.46
C ALA A 222 11.28 -17.69 8.68
N LYS A 223 11.22 -17.95 7.35
CA LYS A 223 12.42 -18.03 6.49
C LYS A 223 13.14 -16.70 6.33
N GLY A 224 12.44 -15.58 6.50
CA GLY A 224 13.07 -14.27 6.67
C GLY A 224 13.43 -13.49 5.42
N ARG A 225 13.13 -13.96 4.21
CA ARG A 225 13.45 -13.18 3.00
C ARG A 225 12.48 -12.00 2.85
N ALA A 226 13.01 -10.77 2.82
CA ALA A 226 12.24 -9.58 2.45
C ALA A 226 12.02 -9.53 0.93
N GLU A 227 10.93 -8.89 0.49
CA GLU A 227 10.70 -8.62 -0.93
C GLU A 227 11.54 -7.44 -1.43
N GLY A 228 11.67 -6.40 -0.61
CA GLY A 228 12.52 -5.26 -0.88
C GLY A 228 12.14 -4.00 -0.12
N ILE A 229 12.22 -2.85 -0.78
CA ILE A 229 12.04 -1.52 -0.19
C ILE A 229 10.99 -0.73 -0.97
N VAL A 230 10.19 0.06 -0.24
CA VAL A 230 9.45 1.19 -0.79
C VAL A 230 10.13 2.47 -0.36
N ALA A 231 10.51 3.30 -1.33
CA ALA A 231 11.12 4.61 -1.16
C ALA A 231 10.10 5.69 -1.47
N ARG A 232 10.00 6.73 -0.63
CA ARG A 232 9.04 7.83 -0.84
C ARG A 232 9.54 9.16 -0.28
N THR A 233 9.07 10.27 -0.85
CA THR A 233 9.25 11.60 -0.24
C THR A 233 8.37 11.75 1.00
N PHE A 234 8.75 12.65 1.89
CA PHE A 234 8.04 12.98 3.14
C PHE A 234 6.57 13.37 2.90
N ASN A 235 6.31 14.16 1.86
CA ASN A 235 4.98 14.64 1.48
C ASN A 235 4.25 13.72 0.48
N ARG A 236 4.79 12.53 0.21
CA ARG A 236 4.28 11.55 -0.75
C ARG A 236 4.15 12.02 -2.20
N SER A 237 4.80 13.10 -2.60
CA SER A 237 4.86 13.55 -4.01
C SER A 237 5.51 12.53 -4.96
N ALA A 238 6.46 11.72 -4.46
CA ALA A 238 7.09 10.65 -5.22
C ALA A 238 7.17 9.36 -4.39
N ILE A 239 7.09 8.22 -5.07
CA ILE A 239 7.23 6.88 -4.51
C ILE A 239 7.77 5.92 -5.56
N ALA A 240 8.64 5.00 -5.14
CA ALA A 240 9.07 3.90 -5.96
C ALA A 240 9.32 2.63 -5.14
N LYS A 241 9.35 1.49 -5.80
CA LYS A 241 9.69 0.20 -5.20
C LYS A 241 11.00 -0.35 -5.75
N LEU A 242 11.78 -0.97 -4.88
CA LEU A 242 12.98 -1.72 -5.21
C LEU A 242 12.74 -3.15 -4.73
N ARG A 243 12.74 -4.15 -5.60
CA ARG A 243 12.50 -5.55 -5.23
C ARG A 243 13.72 -6.41 -5.53
N PHE A 244 14.15 -7.24 -4.59
CA PHE A 244 15.29 -8.13 -4.78
C PHE A 244 15.21 -8.92 -6.08
N GLU A 245 14.02 -9.45 -6.41
CA GLU A 245 13.81 -10.21 -7.65
C GLU A 245 14.21 -9.45 -8.92
N ASP A 246 13.89 -8.15 -9.01
CA ASP A 246 14.20 -7.35 -10.20
C ASP A 246 15.72 -7.17 -10.37
N TYR A 247 16.43 -6.86 -9.27
CA TYR A 247 17.88 -6.65 -9.27
C TYR A 247 18.69 -7.94 -9.38
N GLU A 248 18.22 -9.04 -8.77
CA GLU A 248 18.85 -10.36 -8.90
C GLU A 248 18.75 -10.88 -10.33
N ARG A 249 17.59 -10.73 -10.99
CA ARG A 249 17.42 -11.08 -12.41
C ARG A 249 18.35 -10.27 -13.30
N TYR A 250 18.54 -8.99 -13.01
CA TYR A 250 19.54 -8.16 -13.70
C TYR A 250 20.95 -8.72 -13.49
N ALA A 251 21.37 -8.92 -12.24
CA ALA A 251 22.71 -9.39 -11.91
C ALA A 251 23.05 -10.76 -12.54
N GLN A 252 22.07 -11.66 -12.67
CA GLN A 252 22.26 -12.96 -13.33
C GLN A 252 22.54 -12.84 -14.83
N ARG A 253 21.91 -11.88 -15.52
CA ARG A 253 22.05 -11.69 -16.97
C ARG A 253 23.39 -11.06 -17.38
N TYR A 254 24.02 -10.30 -16.49
CA TYR A 254 25.31 -9.62 -16.73
C TYR A 254 26.53 -10.43 -16.23
N LYS A 255 26.30 -11.61 -15.63
CA LYS A 255 27.36 -12.59 -15.31
C LYS A 255 27.61 -13.58 -16.47
N GLN A 256 26.86 -13.48 -17.57
CA GLN A 256 27.06 -14.21 -18.82
C GLN A 256 27.75 -13.29 -19.83
#